data_AF-A0A3P7NVC3-F1
#
_entry.id   AF-A0A3P7NVC3-F1
#
_cell.length_a   1.000
_cell.length_b   1.000
_cell.length_c   1.000
_cell.angle_alpha   90.00
_cell.angle_beta   90.00
_cell.angle_gamma   90.00
#
_symmetry.space_group_name_H-M   'P 1'
#
loop_
_entity.id
_entity.type
_entity.pdbx_description
1 polymer ?
#
loop_
_entity_poly.entity_id
_entity_poly.type
_entity_poly.pdbx_seq_one_letter_code
_entity_poly.pdbx_strand_id
1 'polypeptide(L)'
;MTAYHFMCKKCNNSDEEVFSKKQANFAIMCQTALANLMCTHGGRVCFSEEHEIFPFLDTNWDVLTFQPRKANDSWHANIHKTLTSNELFNAVDVKSDLFVSLSCQDLGKIGPSYERFRALTSQLKTNFSKLGLPSPGVMPDSSGFASGDGSGLSCGPNASPNVGADGYILVEPDPHASGRQLWDESEHTAGKPIPGYFYRVCHCPKVVLSLNDRAHQLKLHESQLTITGEKGYSMVRATHSVHTGNWYFEATITDQPEGSATRIGWSQMLGK
;
A
#
# COMPACT_ATOMS: atom_id res chain seq x y z
N MET A 1 0.06 -13.92 -8.89
CA MET A 1 -0.86 -14.65 -7.99
C MET A 1 -2.21 -13.94 -8.01
N THR A 2 -3.35 -14.62 -8.11
CA THR A 2 -4.69 -13.97 -8.14
C THR A 2 -5.62 -14.40 -7.00
N ALA A 3 -5.19 -15.37 -6.19
CA ALA A 3 -5.88 -15.83 -4.99
C ALA A 3 -5.61 -14.92 -3.77
N TYR A 4 -5.92 -13.63 -3.90
CA TYR A 4 -5.84 -12.70 -2.78
C TYR A 4 -6.97 -11.69 -2.81
N HIS A 5 -7.15 -11.01 -1.70
CA HIS A 5 -7.94 -9.81 -1.59
C HIS A 5 -7.01 -8.69 -1.11
N PHE A 6 -7.02 -7.60 -1.84
CA PHE A 6 -6.28 -6.40 -1.49
C PHE A 6 -7.23 -5.21 -1.57
N MET A 7 -7.29 -4.45 -0.49
CA MET A 7 -7.90 -3.13 -0.44
C MET A 7 -6.83 -2.15 0.02
N CYS A 8 -6.52 -1.18 -0.83
CA CYS A 8 -5.58 -0.14 -0.46
C CYS A 8 -6.21 0.79 0.58
N LYS A 9 -5.37 1.50 1.35
CA LYS A 9 -5.80 2.47 2.35
C LYS A 9 -6.85 3.45 1.82
N LYS A 10 -6.64 3.98 0.60
CA LYS A 10 -7.54 4.94 -0.07
C LYS A 10 -8.95 4.40 -0.33
N CYS A 11 -9.10 3.08 -0.49
CA CYS A 11 -10.38 2.44 -0.75
C CYS A 11 -11.02 1.84 0.50
N ASN A 12 -10.27 1.72 1.60
CA ASN A 12 -10.76 1.21 2.86
C ASN A 12 -11.24 2.36 3.73
N ASN A 13 -12.49 2.31 4.19
CA ASN A 13 -13.05 3.34 5.06
C ASN A 13 -12.33 3.43 6.43
N SER A 14 -11.57 2.40 6.79
CA SER A 14 -10.76 2.37 8.01
C SER A 14 -9.34 2.94 7.82
N ASP A 15 -8.99 3.49 6.64
CA ASP A 15 -7.64 4.00 6.29
C ASP A 15 -6.49 2.97 6.44
N GLU A 16 -6.84 1.70 6.64
CA GLU A 16 -5.90 0.60 6.76
C GLU A 16 -5.77 -0.20 5.46
N GLU A 17 -4.59 -0.73 5.21
CA GLU A 17 -4.36 -1.66 4.12
C GLU A 17 -4.84 -3.05 4.52
N VAL A 18 -5.74 -3.62 3.71
CA VAL A 18 -6.25 -4.97 3.97
C VAL A 18 -5.70 -5.90 2.90
N PHE A 19 -4.79 -6.78 3.30
CA PHE A 19 -4.32 -7.88 2.47
C PHE A 19 -4.72 -9.21 3.10
N SER A 20 -5.51 -10.00 2.37
CA SER A 20 -5.95 -11.32 2.79
C SER A 20 -5.68 -12.32 1.69
N LYS A 21 -4.84 -13.33 1.99
CA LYS A 21 -4.61 -14.45 1.08
C LYS A 21 -5.84 -15.33 1.05
N LYS A 22 -6.27 -15.73 -0.15
CA LYS A 22 -7.34 -16.71 -0.34
C LYS A 22 -6.73 -18.05 -0.69
N GLN A 23 -7.44 -19.11 -0.37
CA GLN A 23 -7.07 -20.44 -0.84
C GLN A 23 -7.21 -20.48 -2.36
N ALA A 24 -6.10 -20.73 -3.06
CA ALA A 24 -6.13 -20.94 -4.50
C ALA A 24 -6.80 -22.29 -4.82
N ASN A 25 -7.70 -22.28 -5.80
CA ASN A 25 -8.16 -23.51 -6.43
C ASN A 25 -7.21 -23.89 -7.58
N PHE A 26 -7.37 -25.09 -8.13
CA PHE A 26 -6.52 -25.58 -9.22
C PHE A 26 -6.50 -24.65 -10.44
N ALA A 27 -7.63 -24.01 -10.79
CA ALA A 27 -7.68 -23.09 -11.92
C ALA A 27 -6.78 -21.86 -11.68
N ILE A 28 -6.84 -21.27 -10.49
CA ILE A 28 -6.01 -20.11 -10.13
C ILE A 28 -4.53 -20.50 -10.01
N MET A 29 -4.24 -21.71 -9.54
CA MET A 29 -2.87 -22.25 -9.52
C MET A 29 -2.31 -22.39 -10.95
N CYS A 30 -3.04 -23.05 -11.84
CA CYS A 30 -2.67 -23.20 -13.25
C CYS A 30 -2.53 -21.86 -13.98
N GLN A 31 -3.47 -20.93 -13.75
CA GLN A 31 -3.40 -19.59 -14.33
C GLN A 31 -2.15 -18.84 -13.86
N THR A 32 -1.82 -18.94 -12.57
CA THR A 32 -0.60 -18.34 -12.02
C THR A 32 0.65 -18.99 -12.60
N ALA A 33 0.69 -20.32 -12.73
CA ALA A 33 1.81 -21.04 -13.31
C ALA A 33 2.08 -20.62 -14.77
N LEU A 34 1.05 -20.67 -15.61
CA LEU A 34 1.15 -20.29 -17.02
C LEU A 34 1.55 -18.82 -17.19
N ALA A 35 0.97 -17.91 -16.41
CA ALA A 35 1.35 -16.49 -16.48
C ALA A 35 2.82 -16.24 -16.13
N ASN A 36 3.37 -16.97 -15.15
CA ASN A 36 4.79 -16.88 -14.81
C ASN A 36 5.66 -17.49 -15.91
N LEU A 37 5.30 -18.65 -16.44
CA LEU A 37 6.03 -19.29 -17.55
C LEU A 37 6.05 -18.41 -18.81
N MET A 38 4.94 -17.74 -19.13
CA MET A 38 4.89 -16.76 -20.24
C MET A 38 5.85 -15.60 -20.03
N CYS A 39 5.97 -15.12 -18.79
CA CYS A 39 6.87 -14.02 -18.42
C CYS A 39 8.34 -14.45 -18.48
N THR A 40 8.68 -15.64 -17.97
CA THR A 40 10.07 -16.14 -17.95
C THR A 40 10.57 -16.55 -19.33
N HIS A 41 9.69 -17.07 -20.20
CA HIS A 41 10.04 -17.53 -21.54
C HIS A 41 9.82 -16.48 -22.64
N GLY A 42 9.77 -15.19 -22.29
CA GLY A 42 9.90 -14.09 -23.24
C GLY A 42 8.80 -14.02 -24.31
N GLY A 43 7.56 -14.40 -23.98
CA GLY A 43 6.42 -14.32 -24.90
C GLY A 43 5.98 -15.67 -25.50
N ARG A 44 6.59 -16.78 -25.11
CA ARG A 44 6.02 -18.11 -25.38
C ARG A 44 4.66 -18.24 -24.69
N VAL A 45 3.65 -18.71 -25.43
CA VAL A 45 2.25 -18.74 -24.96
C VAL A 45 1.72 -20.14 -24.64
N CYS A 46 2.42 -21.20 -25.06
CA CYS A 46 1.99 -22.59 -24.88
C CYS A 46 3.06 -23.43 -24.17
N PHE A 47 2.64 -24.23 -23.20
CA PHE A 47 3.52 -25.01 -22.33
C PHE A 47 3.01 -26.44 -22.16
N SER A 48 3.94 -27.39 -22.03
CA SER A 48 3.61 -28.81 -21.78
C SER A 48 3.04 -28.97 -20.38
N GLU A 49 1.92 -29.68 -20.28
CA GLU A 49 1.32 -30.04 -18.99
C GLU A 49 2.31 -30.84 -18.14
N GLU A 50 2.86 -31.90 -18.71
CA GLU A 50 3.69 -32.87 -17.98
C GLU A 50 5.08 -32.31 -17.65
N HIS A 51 5.70 -31.60 -18.60
CA HIS A 51 7.12 -31.22 -18.49
C HIS A 51 7.34 -29.81 -17.94
N GLU A 52 6.32 -28.94 -17.95
CA GLU A 52 6.49 -27.54 -17.55
C GLU A 52 5.49 -27.13 -16.47
N ILE A 53 4.20 -27.45 -16.64
CA ILE A 53 3.17 -27.05 -15.68
C ILE A 53 3.30 -27.84 -14.37
N PHE A 54 3.41 -29.18 -14.41
CA PHE A 54 3.57 -29.96 -13.17
C PHE A 54 4.85 -29.61 -12.40
N PRO A 55 6.04 -29.55 -13.03
CA PRO A 55 7.26 -29.19 -12.28
C PRO A 55 7.21 -27.78 -11.69
N PHE A 56 6.58 -26.81 -12.39
CA PHE A 56 6.38 -25.48 -11.85
C PHE A 56 5.47 -25.50 -10.60
N LEU A 57 4.34 -26.21 -10.68
CA LEU A 57 3.41 -26.34 -9.56
C LEU A 57 4.05 -27.07 -8.38
N ASP A 58 4.87 -28.09 -8.64
CA ASP A 58 5.54 -28.86 -7.59
C ASP A 58 6.58 -28.02 -6.84
N THR A 59 7.38 -27.25 -7.58
CA THR A 59 8.41 -26.35 -7.02
C THR A 59 7.79 -25.21 -6.20
N ASN A 60 6.62 -24.72 -6.61
CA ASN A 60 5.99 -23.52 -6.03
C ASN A 60 4.75 -23.82 -5.18
N TRP A 61 4.53 -25.09 -4.80
CA TRP A 61 3.28 -25.53 -4.16
C TRP A 61 2.94 -24.72 -2.91
N ASP A 62 3.89 -24.59 -1.98
CA ASP A 62 3.70 -23.91 -0.69
C ASP A 62 3.46 -22.39 -0.82
N VAL A 63 3.89 -21.82 -1.95
CA VAL A 63 3.66 -20.40 -2.26
C VAL A 63 2.28 -20.19 -2.89
N LEU A 64 1.81 -21.17 -3.67
CA LEU A 64 0.54 -21.11 -4.39
C LEU A 64 -0.65 -21.47 -3.50
N THR A 65 -0.49 -22.40 -2.56
CA THR A 65 -1.57 -22.88 -1.70
C THR A 65 -1.09 -23.33 -0.33
N PHE A 66 -1.96 -23.20 0.67
CA PHE A 66 -1.74 -23.76 2.01
C PHE A 66 -2.31 -25.18 2.15
N GLN A 67 -2.78 -25.79 1.06
CA GLN A 67 -3.26 -27.17 1.13
C GLN A 67 -2.11 -28.12 1.42
N PRO A 68 -2.28 -29.05 2.39
CA PRO A 68 -1.26 -30.03 2.68
C PRO A 68 -0.97 -30.85 1.42
N ARG A 69 0.29 -30.87 1.02
CA ARG A 69 0.75 -31.65 -0.13
C ARG A 69 0.47 -33.12 0.13
N LYS A 70 -0.32 -33.74 -0.74
CA LYS A 70 -0.47 -35.20 -0.73
C LYS A 70 0.75 -35.79 -1.43
N ALA A 71 1.35 -36.82 -0.84
CA ALA A 71 2.54 -37.48 -1.39
C ALA A 71 2.29 -38.26 -2.69
N ASN A 72 1.07 -38.26 -3.21
CA ASN A 72 0.68 -38.99 -4.42
C ASN A 72 0.33 -38.01 -5.56
N ASP A 73 0.60 -38.43 -6.79
CA ASP A 73 0.29 -37.69 -8.02
C ASP A 73 -1.23 -37.60 -8.33
N SER A 74 -2.07 -37.84 -7.32
CA SER A 74 -3.53 -37.78 -7.42
C SER A 74 -4.06 -36.39 -7.80
N TRP A 75 -3.23 -35.35 -7.65
CA TRP A 75 -3.54 -33.99 -8.05
C TRP A 75 -3.38 -33.77 -9.56
N HIS A 76 -2.54 -34.55 -10.28
CA HIS A 76 -2.35 -34.41 -11.73
C HIS A 76 -3.67 -34.58 -12.49
N ALA A 77 -4.48 -35.59 -12.14
CA ALA A 77 -5.77 -35.81 -12.77
C ALA A 77 -6.76 -34.63 -12.57
N ASN A 78 -6.69 -33.96 -11.42
CA ASN A 78 -7.52 -32.79 -11.15
C ASN A 78 -7.04 -31.56 -11.92
N ILE A 79 -5.73 -31.41 -12.08
CA ILE A 79 -5.13 -30.36 -12.90
C ILE A 79 -5.49 -30.58 -14.37
N HIS A 80 -5.30 -31.78 -14.90
CA HIS A 80 -5.65 -32.14 -16.27
C HIS A 80 -7.12 -31.82 -16.56
N LYS A 81 -8.03 -32.30 -15.70
CA LYS A 81 -9.45 -31.97 -15.81
C LYS A 81 -9.68 -30.45 -15.80
N THR A 82 -8.98 -29.71 -14.94
CA THR A 82 -9.12 -28.26 -14.84
C THR A 82 -8.61 -27.54 -16.09
N LEU A 83 -7.49 -27.98 -16.68
CA LEU A 83 -6.91 -27.40 -17.89
C LEU A 83 -7.79 -27.65 -19.12
N THR A 84 -8.45 -28.81 -19.18
CA THR A 84 -9.29 -29.18 -20.33
C THR A 84 -10.73 -28.68 -20.21
N SER A 85 -11.28 -28.54 -18.99
CA SER A 85 -12.69 -28.19 -18.80
C SER A 85 -12.97 -26.71 -18.55
N ASN A 86 -11.94 -25.87 -18.36
CA ASN A 86 -12.10 -24.48 -17.92
C ASN A 86 -11.80 -23.52 -19.07
N GLU A 87 -12.72 -22.58 -19.33
CA GLU A 87 -12.63 -21.56 -20.38
C GLU A 87 -11.43 -20.61 -20.28
N LEU A 88 -10.75 -20.57 -19.12
CA LEU A 88 -9.53 -19.81 -18.93
C LEU A 88 -8.33 -20.36 -19.71
N PHE A 89 -8.42 -21.60 -20.19
CA PHE A 89 -7.33 -22.31 -20.85
C PHE A 89 -7.73 -22.79 -22.24
N ASN A 90 -6.78 -22.75 -23.16
CA ASN A 90 -6.85 -23.45 -24.43
C ASN A 90 -5.85 -24.60 -24.39
N ALA A 91 -6.36 -25.83 -24.40
CA ALA A 91 -5.57 -27.05 -24.39
C ALA A 91 -5.56 -27.69 -25.79
N VAL A 92 -4.38 -28.12 -26.24
CA VAL A 92 -4.15 -28.72 -27.56
C VAL A 92 -3.31 -29.97 -27.39
N ASP A 93 -3.83 -31.10 -27.84
CA ASP A 93 -3.09 -32.37 -27.85
C ASP A 93 -2.06 -32.39 -28.99
N VAL A 94 -0.79 -32.59 -28.64
CA VAL A 94 0.31 -32.71 -29.60
C VAL A 94 1.16 -33.93 -29.24
N LYS A 95 1.17 -34.94 -30.13
CA LYS A 95 2.04 -36.12 -30.02
C LYS A 95 1.99 -36.81 -28.64
N SER A 96 0.78 -36.99 -28.10
CA SER A 96 0.54 -37.60 -26.79
C SER A 96 0.90 -36.77 -25.55
N ASP A 97 1.18 -35.47 -25.72
CA ASP A 97 1.32 -34.50 -24.62
C ASP A 97 0.29 -33.37 -24.78
N LEU A 98 -0.19 -32.84 -23.65
CA LEU A 98 -1.16 -31.75 -23.62
C LEU A 98 -0.43 -30.42 -23.53
N PHE A 99 -0.54 -29.59 -24.58
CA PHE A 99 -0.03 -28.23 -24.55
C PHE A 99 -1.13 -27.26 -24.16
N VAL A 100 -0.86 -26.45 -23.15
CA VAL A 100 -1.85 -25.51 -22.61
C VAL A 100 -1.38 -24.08 -22.72
N SER A 101 -2.31 -23.20 -23.06
CA SER A 101 -2.13 -21.75 -23.14
C SER A 101 -3.26 -21.02 -22.43
N LEU A 102 -3.01 -19.78 -21.99
CA LEU A 102 -4.07 -18.94 -21.42
C LEU A 102 -4.97 -18.37 -22.54
N SER A 103 -6.28 -18.37 -22.30
CA SER A 103 -7.24 -17.70 -23.18
C SER A 103 -7.03 -16.18 -23.21
N CYS A 104 -6.56 -15.61 -22.10
CA CYS A 104 -6.14 -14.21 -22.03
C CYS A 104 -4.61 -14.12 -22.09
N GLN A 105 -4.07 -13.64 -23.21
CA GLN A 105 -2.62 -13.43 -23.39
C GLN A 105 -2.12 -12.12 -22.78
N ASP A 106 -3.04 -11.21 -22.43
CA ASP A 106 -2.73 -9.94 -21.79
C ASP A 106 -2.59 -10.12 -20.28
N LEU A 107 -1.35 -10.28 -19.82
CA LEU A 107 -1.03 -10.49 -18.41
C LEU A 107 -1.49 -9.32 -17.52
N GLY A 108 -1.66 -8.10 -18.07
CA GLY A 108 -2.14 -6.94 -17.31
C GLY A 108 -3.60 -7.04 -16.90
N LYS A 109 -4.38 -7.92 -17.54
CA LYS A 109 -5.78 -8.20 -17.21
C LYS A 109 -5.95 -9.32 -16.18
N ILE A 110 -4.87 -10.03 -15.85
CA ILE A 110 -4.91 -11.10 -14.85
C ILE A 110 -4.92 -10.48 -13.46
N GLY A 111 -6.05 -10.58 -12.77
CA GLY A 111 -6.22 -10.06 -11.42
C GLY A 111 -7.22 -10.87 -10.59
N PRO A 112 -7.32 -10.58 -9.28
CA PRO A 112 -8.38 -11.14 -8.45
C PRO A 112 -9.77 -10.75 -8.97
N SER A 113 -10.73 -11.68 -8.94
CA SER A 113 -12.13 -11.34 -9.22
C SER A 113 -12.74 -10.58 -8.03
N TYR A 114 -12.86 -9.26 -8.19
CA TYR A 114 -13.40 -8.35 -7.16
C TYR A 114 -14.94 -8.25 -7.14
N GLU A 115 -15.63 -8.72 -8.19
CA GLU A 115 -17.09 -8.60 -8.33
C GLU A 115 -17.85 -9.34 -7.22
N ARG A 116 -17.44 -10.57 -6.88
CA ARG A 116 -18.03 -11.33 -5.76
C ARG A 116 -17.85 -10.66 -4.40
N PHE A 117 -16.83 -9.81 -4.25
CA PHE A 117 -16.52 -9.14 -3.00
C PHE A 117 -17.32 -7.85 -2.80
N ARG A 118 -17.55 -7.07 -3.87
CA ARG A 118 -18.45 -5.90 -3.82
C ARG A 118 -19.86 -6.25 -3.34
N ALA A 119 -20.34 -7.46 -3.66
CA ALA A 119 -21.62 -7.98 -3.18
C ALA A 119 -21.62 -8.34 -1.68
N LEU A 120 -20.46 -8.63 -1.09
CA LEU A 120 -20.32 -8.99 0.32
C LEU A 120 -20.11 -7.75 1.21
N THR A 121 -19.36 -6.76 0.73
CA THR A 121 -19.16 -5.49 1.44
C THR A 121 -20.41 -4.59 1.43
N SER A 122 -21.29 -4.74 0.44
CA SER A 122 -22.59 -4.07 0.44
C SER A 122 -23.52 -4.59 1.54
N GLN A 123 -23.39 -5.85 1.96
CA GLN A 123 -24.17 -6.45 3.05
C GLN A 123 -23.64 -6.11 4.46
N LEU A 124 -22.39 -5.65 4.58
CA LEU A 124 -21.79 -5.19 5.83
C LEU A 124 -22.14 -3.72 6.18
N LYS A 125 -22.95 -3.03 5.36
CA LYS A 125 -23.56 -1.75 5.74
C LYS A 125 -24.79 -1.98 6.63
N THR A 126 -24.59 -2.30 7.90
CA THR A 126 -25.64 -2.11 8.91
C THR A 126 -25.13 -1.37 10.14
N ASN A 127 -25.74 -0.19 10.34
CA ASN A 127 -25.89 0.56 11.59
C ASN A 127 -24.71 1.38 12.13
N PHE A 128 -24.55 2.59 11.57
CA PHE A 128 -24.24 3.79 12.38
C PHE A 128 -25.17 4.94 11.98
N SER A 129 -26.47 4.75 12.24
CA SER A 129 -27.46 5.83 12.27
C SER A 129 -27.65 6.31 13.71
N LYS A 130 -26.65 6.98 14.29
CA LYS A 130 -26.86 7.90 15.43
C LYS A 130 -25.56 8.63 15.75
N LEU A 131 -25.49 9.90 15.35
CA LEU A 131 -25.28 11.04 16.24
C LEU A 131 -25.14 12.31 15.38
N GLY A 132 -26.22 13.11 15.38
CA GLY A 132 -26.23 14.56 15.26
C GLY A 132 -25.46 15.24 14.13
N LEU A 133 -26.16 15.56 13.05
CA LEU A 133 -25.96 16.85 12.37
C LEU A 133 -26.20 18.01 13.36
N PRO A 134 -25.48 19.13 13.20
CA PRO A 134 -26.11 20.43 13.11
C PRO A 134 -26.17 20.86 11.65
N SER A 135 -27.35 21.32 11.24
CA SER A 135 -27.63 21.93 9.94
C SER A 135 -26.88 23.26 9.75
N PRO A 136 -26.80 23.75 8.49
CA PRO A 136 -25.87 24.79 8.06
C PRO A 136 -26.36 26.20 8.41
N GLY A 137 -25.45 27.05 8.87
CA GLY A 137 -25.70 28.48 8.98
C GLY A 137 -24.67 29.21 9.84
N VAL A 138 -24.24 30.36 9.31
CA VAL A 138 -23.47 31.43 9.97
C VAL A 138 -21.94 31.27 9.94
N MET A 139 -21.35 31.90 8.92
CA MET A 139 -19.98 32.45 8.96
C MET A 139 -19.88 33.45 10.12
N PRO A 140 -18.70 33.57 10.76
CA PRO A 140 -18.22 34.89 11.12
C PRO A 140 -16.81 35.15 10.57
N ASP A 141 -16.78 36.22 9.79
CA ASP A 141 -15.77 37.26 9.62
C ASP A 141 -14.33 37.05 10.12
N SER A 142 -13.43 37.37 9.20
CA SER A 142 -12.07 37.88 9.36
C SER A 142 -11.78 38.56 10.70
N SER A 143 -10.75 38.09 11.40
CA SER A 143 -9.88 38.95 12.21
C SER A 143 -8.45 38.38 12.20
N GLY A 144 -7.52 39.16 11.64
CA GLY A 144 -6.10 38.81 11.61
C GLY A 144 -5.40 39.12 12.93
N PHE A 145 -4.38 38.34 13.24
CA PHE A 145 -3.23 38.67 14.09
C PHE A 145 -2.09 37.77 13.58
N ALA A 146 -1.07 38.31 12.91
CA ALA A 146 0.09 39.03 13.46
C ALA A 146 1.32 38.13 13.35
N SER A 147 2.32 38.62 12.63
CA SER A 147 3.64 38.03 12.44
C SER A 147 4.29 37.73 13.79
N GLY A 148 4.77 36.50 13.94
CA GLY A 148 5.72 36.10 14.97
C GLY A 148 6.89 35.42 14.27
N ASP A 149 8.02 36.12 14.21
CA ASP A 149 9.30 35.61 13.74
C ASP A 149 9.71 34.38 14.56
N GLY A 150 9.81 33.25 13.88
CA GLY A 150 10.34 32.01 14.42
C GLY A 150 10.83 31.19 13.24
N SER A 151 12.14 31.21 13.00
CA SER A 151 12.84 30.53 11.93
C SER A 151 12.76 29.00 12.06
N GLY A 152 11.58 28.45 11.81
CA GLY A 152 11.38 27.06 11.42
C GLY A 152 11.44 26.96 9.89
N LEU A 153 12.06 25.91 9.37
CA LEU A 153 12.12 25.64 7.92
C LEU A 153 10.70 25.63 7.34
N SER A 154 10.29 26.75 6.75
CA SER A 154 8.95 26.93 6.20
C SER A 154 8.84 26.18 4.88
N CYS A 155 7.97 25.19 4.82
CA CYS A 155 7.53 24.59 3.58
C CYS A 155 6.58 25.57 2.85
N GLY A 156 7.11 26.65 2.27
CA GLY A 156 6.34 27.62 1.48
C GLY A 156 5.19 28.34 2.22
N PRO A 157 4.63 29.41 1.63
CA PRO A 157 3.53 30.18 2.25
C PRO A 157 2.16 29.46 2.25
N ASN A 158 2.06 28.26 1.66
CA ASN A 158 0.79 27.57 1.39
C ASN A 158 0.66 26.20 2.07
N ALA A 159 1.57 25.82 2.98
CA ALA A 159 1.49 24.55 3.68
C ALA A 159 0.47 24.60 4.82
N SER A 160 -0.53 23.71 4.74
CA SER A 160 -1.52 23.53 5.79
C SER A 160 -1.28 22.21 6.51
N PRO A 161 -1.42 22.16 7.85
CA PRO A 161 -1.41 20.90 8.57
C PRO A 161 -2.66 20.11 8.22
N ASN A 162 -2.49 18.93 7.63
CA ASN A 162 -3.57 17.98 7.40
C ASN A 162 -3.49 16.84 8.42
N VAL A 163 -4.63 16.44 8.96
CA VAL A 163 -4.74 15.36 9.92
C VAL A 163 -4.92 14.06 9.14
N GLY A 164 -3.84 13.30 8.99
CA GLY A 164 -3.90 11.93 8.49
C GLY A 164 -4.11 10.93 9.62
N ALA A 165 -4.44 9.69 9.27
CA ALA A 165 -4.65 8.58 10.22
C ALA A 165 -3.45 8.31 11.15
N ASP A 166 -2.24 8.71 10.74
CA ASP A 166 -0.99 8.47 11.46
C ASP A 166 -0.29 9.76 11.97
N GLY A 167 -1.01 10.89 11.99
CA GLY A 167 -0.51 12.17 12.53
C GLY A 167 -0.68 13.37 11.60
N TYR A 168 -0.11 14.51 12.01
CA TYR A 168 -0.11 15.75 11.22
C TYR A 168 0.92 15.67 10.10
N ILE A 169 0.47 15.79 8.85
CA ILE A 169 1.35 15.87 7.68
C ILE A 169 1.16 17.25 7.07
N LEU A 170 2.26 17.96 6.82
CA LEU A 170 2.22 19.21 6.08
C LEU A 170 1.92 18.90 4.61
N VAL A 171 0.87 19.52 4.08
CA VAL A 171 0.49 19.36 2.69
C VAL A 171 0.38 20.71 2.01
N GLU A 172 0.70 20.74 0.72
CA GLU A 172 0.49 21.89 -0.15
C GLU A 172 -0.37 21.50 -1.35
N PRO A 173 -1.11 22.44 -1.95
CA PRO A 173 -1.84 22.15 -3.18
C PRO A 173 -0.87 21.69 -4.28
N ASP A 174 -1.20 20.57 -4.95
CA ASP A 174 -0.42 20.03 -6.05
C ASP A 174 -0.72 20.80 -7.35
N PRO A 175 0.27 21.48 -7.95
CA PRO A 175 0.09 22.18 -9.23
C PRO A 175 -0.16 21.25 -10.42
N HIS A 176 0.22 19.97 -10.32
CA HIS A 176 0.16 19.02 -11.43
C HIS A 176 -1.00 18.02 -11.32
N ALA A 177 -1.85 18.17 -10.30
CA ALA A 177 -2.98 17.26 -10.13
C ALA A 177 -3.98 17.41 -11.27
N SER A 178 -4.21 16.33 -12.01
CA SER A 178 -5.15 16.27 -13.12
C SER A 178 -6.56 16.68 -12.66
N GLY A 179 -7.19 17.62 -13.38
CA GLY A 179 -8.52 18.11 -13.05
C GLY A 179 -8.56 19.18 -11.95
N ARG A 180 -7.41 19.64 -11.45
CA ARG A 180 -7.34 20.73 -10.46
C ARG A 180 -7.93 22.03 -10.99
N GLN A 181 -7.55 22.40 -12.21
CA GLN A 181 -8.07 23.60 -12.86
C GLN A 181 -9.60 23.53 -13.03
N LEU A 182 -10.12 22.38 -13.47
CA LEU A 182 -11.57 22.15 -13.60
C LEU A 182 -12.31 22.18 -12.24
N TRP A 183 -11.65 21.76 -11.17
CA TRP A 183 -12.20 21.84 -9.81
C TRP A 183 -12.24 23.27 -9.29
N ASP A 184 -11.21 24.07 -9.54
CA ASP A 184 -11.16 25.47 -9.12
C ASP A 184 -12.13 26.35 -9.94
N GLU A 185 -12.34 26.02 -11.23
CA GLU A 185 -13.24 26.75 -12.14
C GLU A 185 -14.73 26.38 -11.96
N SER A 186 -15.04 25.28 -11.26
CA SER A 186 -16.43 24.83 -11.07
C SER A 186 -17.11 25.59 -9.93
N GLU A 187 -18.20 26.30 -10.23
CA GLU A 187 -19.02 26.99 -9.21
C GLU A 187 -19.61 26.01 -8.18
N HIS A 188 -19.82 24.75 -8.55
CA HIS A 188 -20.34 23.72 -7.66
C HIS A 188 -19.33 23.22 -6.62
N THR A 189 -18.05 23.56 -6.78
CA THR A 189 -16.93 23.17 -5.91
C THR A 189 -16.38 24.34 -5.12
N ALA A 190 -16.82 25.57 -5.42
CA ALA A 190 -16.54 26.77 -4.65
C ALA A 190 -16.96 26.59 -3.17
N GLY A 191 -16.02 26.84 -2.25
CA GLY A 191 -16.24 26.73 -0.80
C GLY A 191 -16.29 25.30 -0.25
N LYS A 192 -16.19 24.26 -1.10
CA LYS A 192 -16.09 22.88 -0.62
C LYS A 192 -14.66 22.56 -0.17
N PRO A 193 -14.47 21.70 0.86
CA PRO A 193 -13.14 21.20 1.22
C PRO A 193 -12.45 20.60 0.01
N ILE A 194 -11.23 21.07 -0.28
CA ILE A 194 -10.43 20.57 -1.41
C ILE A 194 -10.14 19.08 -1.17
N PRO A 195 -10.42 18.20 -2.14
CA PRO A 195 -10.12 16.79 -2.02
C PRO A 195 -8.62 16.50 -1.78
N GLY A 196 -8.34 15.48 -0.96
CA GLY A 196 -6.98 15.05 -0.59
C GLY A 196 -6.04 14.77 -1.76
N TYR A 197 -6.55 14.36 -2.92
CA TYR A 197 -5.74 14.07 -4.11
C TYR A 197 -5.28 15.32 -4.87
N PHE A 198 -5.79 16.51 -4.52
CA PHE A 198 -5.24 17.78 -4.99
C PHE A 198 -4.14 18.32 -4.09
N TYR A 199 -3.78 17.58 -3.03
CA TYR A 199 -2.68 17.93 -2.16
C TYR A 199 -1.51 16.98 -2.39
N ARG A 200 -0.30 17.53 -2.30
CA ARG A 200 0.94 16.77 -2.19
C ARG A 200 1.56 17.01 -0.83
N VAL A 201 2.29 16.01 -0.34
CA VAL A 201 3.03 16.12 0.92
C VAL A 201 4.17 17.11 0.75
N CYS A 202 4.25 18.08 1.64
CA CYS A 202 5.38 19.00 1.72
C CYS A 202 6.59 18.25 2.27
N HIS A 203 7.49 17.82 1.39
CA HIS A 203 8.78 17.31 1.80
C HIS A 203 9.75 18.48 2.01
N CYS A 204 10.28 18.61 3.21
CA CYS A 204 11.39 19.52 3.46
C CYS A 204 12.60 19.05 2.64
N PRO A 205 13.32 19.92 1.92
CA PRO A 205 14.45 19.52 1.07
C PRO A 205 15.62 18.93 1.87
N LYS A 206 15.62 19.12 3.20
CA LYS A 206 16.63 18.60 4.12
C LYS A 206 16.05 17.45 4.94
N VAL A 207 16.77 16.34 4.99
CA VAL A 207 16.46 15.22 5.89
C VAL A 207 16.81 15.64 7.32
N VAL A 208 15.79 15.77 8.15
CA VAL A 208 15.89 16.09 9.58
C VAL A 208 15.02 15.16 10.42
N LEU A 209 15.16 15.20 11.75
CA LEU A 209 14.27 14.50 12.68
C LEU A 209 12.88 15.14 12.68
N SER A 210 11.84 14.32 12.66
CA SER A 210 10.45 14.77 12.56
C SER A 210 9.96 15.38 13.88
N LEU A 211 9.32 16.54 13.79
CA LEU A 211 8.61 17.15 14.92
C LEU A 211 7.29 16.44 15.26
N ASN A 212 6.68 15.80 14.26
CA ASN A 212 5.38 15.15 14.37
C ASN A 212 5.49 13.68 14.76
N ASP A 213 6.55 13.00 14.29
CA ASP A 213 6.83 11.58 14.58
C ASP A 213 7.92 11.46 15.66
N ARG A 214 7.64 12.05 16.83
CA ARG A 214 8.46 11.94 18.05
C ARG A 214 7.59 11.71 19.27
N ALA A 215 8.12 10.97 20.24
CA ALA A 215 7.52 10.92 21.56
C ALA A 215 7.52 12.33 22.20
N HIS A 216 6.40 12.73 22.82
CA HIS A 216 6.22 14.07 23.39
C HIS A 216 7.29 14.44 24.44
N GLN A 217 7.83 13.45 25.14
CA GLN A 217 8.86 13.59 26.16
C GLN A 217 10.29 13.80 25.64
N LEU A 218 10.53 13.64 24.33
CA LEU A 218 11.84 13.89 23.73
C LEU A 218 12.03 15.38 23.43
N LYS A 219 13.20 15.92 23.75
CA LYS A 219 13.56 17.31 23.47
C LYS A 219 14.39 17.35 22.19
N LEU A 220 13.84 18.01 21.16
CA LEU A 220 14.51 18.19 19.88
C LEU A 220 15.21 19.54 19.85
N HIS A 221 16.45 19.60 19.36
CA HIS A 221 17.14 20.86 19.13
C HIS A 221 16.52 21.62 17.94
N GLU A 222 16.63 22.95 17.91
CA GLU A 222 16.04 23.81 16.86
C GLU A 222 16.51 23.43 15.44
N SER A 223 17.76 22.96 15.31
CA SER A 223 18.32 22.48 14.04
C SER A 223 17.69 21.17 13.54
N GLN A 224 16.88 20.49 14.36
CA GLN A 224 16.26 19.18 14.10
C GLN A 224 17.24 18.05 13.76
N LEU A 225 18.50 18.16 14.17
CA LEU A 225 19.53 17.14 13.97
C LEU A 225 19.99 16.47 15.27
N THR A 226 19.61 17.03 16.42
CA THR A 226 19.99 16.53 17.74
C THR A 226 18.75 16.31 18.58
N ILE A 227 18.73 15.22 19.33
CA ILE A 227 17.63 14.88 20.23
C ILE A 227 18.16 14.36 21.55
N THR A 228 17.49 14.72 22.63
CA THR A 228 17.79 14.25 23.98
C THR A 228 16.53 13.75 24.68
N GLY A 229 16.69 12.78 25.57
CA GLY A 229 15.61 12.19 26.36
C GLY A 229 16.08 11.95 27.79
N GLU A 230 15.16 12.11 28.74
CA GLU A 230 15.48 12.00 30.18
C GLU A 230 14.96 10.71 30.81
N LYS A 231 13.77 10.24 30.40
CA LYS A 231 13.06 9.14 31.07
C LYS A 231 12.59 8.08 30.09
N GLY A 232 13.01 6.85 30.35
CA GLY A 232 12.55 5.66 29.64
C GLY A 232 13.00 5.60 28.18
N TYR A 233 12.60 4.52 27.51
CA TYR A 233 12.81 4.39 26.07
C TYR A 233 11.75 5.19 25.32
N SER A 234 12.21 5.99 24.36
CA SER A 234 11.39 6.82 23.49
C SER A 234 11.96 6.78 22.08
N MET A 235 11.10 7.02 21.10
CA MET A 235 11.46 6.98 19.68
C MET A 235 11.20 8.33 19.00
N VAL A 236 12.06 8.66 18.05
CA VAL A 236 11.87 9.69 17.02
C VAL A 236 12.19 9.08 15.67
N ARG A 237 11.54 9.56 14.62
CA ARG A 237 11.87 9.17 13.24
C ARG A 237 12.31 10.36 12.40
N ALA A 238 13.02 10.09 11.31
CA ALA A 238 13.35 11.11 10.33
C ALA A 238 12.09 11.53 9.54
N THR A 239 12.16 12.72 8.94
CA THR A 239 11.15 13.27 8.03
C THR A 239 10.99 12.47 6.73
N HIS A 240 11.99 11.66 6.38
CA HIS A 240 12.02 10.90 5.13
C HIS A 240 12.01 9.41 5.40
N SER A 241 11.25 8.69 4.58
CA SER A 241 11.21 7.23 4.57
C SER A 241 11.89 6.68 3.31
N VAL A 242 12.33 5.44 3.39
CA VAL A 242 12.92 4.71 2.27
C VAL A 242 11.94 3.63 1.83
N HIS A 243 11.65 3.56 0.53
CA HIS A 243 10.77 2.54 -0.06
C HIS A 243 11.54 1.51 -0.90
N THR A 244 12.55 1.95 -1.65
CA THR A 244 13.31 1.12 -2.61
C THR A 244 14.75 1.60 -2.73
N GLY A 245 15.67 0.70 -3.07
CA GLY A 245 17.09 0.99 -3.27
C GLY A 245 17.96 0.69 -2.05
N ASN A 246 19.27 0.97 -2.20
CA ASN A 246 20.26 0.81 -1.13
C ASN A 246 20.59 2.18 -0.54
N TRP A 247 20.39 2.34 0.76
CA TRP A 247 20.57 3.60 1.46
C TRP A 247 21.41 3.41 2.72
N TYR A 248 22.11 4.46 3.11
CA TYR A 248 22.88 4.50 4.35
C TYR A 248 22.54 5.77 5.11
N PHE A 249 22.73 5.72 6.42
CA PHE A 249 22.63 6.88 7.30
C PHE A 249 23.72 6.77 8.36
N GLU A 250 24.07 7.91 8.95
CA GLU A 250 25.00 7.99 10.06
C GLU A 250 24.34 8.71 11.24
N ALA A 251 24.80 8.37 12.44
CA ALA A 251 24.38 9.02 13.67
C ALA A 251 25.60 9.14 14.59
N THR A 252 25.75 10.30 15.22
CA THR A 252 26.83 10.57 16.17
C THR A 252 26.24 10.68 17.57
N ILE A 253 26.76 9.90 18.51
CA ILE A 253 26.39 10.00 19.93
C ILE A 253 27.25 11.11 20.53
N THR A 254 26.63 12.26 20.83
CA THR A 254 27.33 13.43 21.36
C THR A 254 27.55 13.36 22.86
N ASP A 255 26.61 12.76 23.60
CA ASP A 255 26.64 12.61 25.05
C ASP A 255 26.02 11.27 25.46
N GLN A 256 26.66 10.56 26.40
CA GLN A 256 26.19 9.28 26.94
C GLN A 256 26.48 9.19 28.44
N PRO A 257 25.61 9.75 29.29
CA PRO A 257 25.73 9.64 30.74
C PRO A 257 25.73 8.20 31.26
N GLU A 258 26.27 7.97 32.45
CA GLU A 258 26.29 6.64 33.07
C GLU A 258 24.87 6.09 33.29
N GLY A 259 24.64 4.84 32.88
CA GLY A 259 23.31 4.21 32.90
C GLY A 259 22.39 4.58 31.72
N SER A 260 22.85 5.41 30.78
CA SER A 260 22.12 5.70 29.55
C SER A 260 22.46 4.72 28.42
N ALA A 261 21.45 4.40 27.61
CA ALA A 261 21.60 3.55 26.43
C ALA A 261 20.76 4.10 25.27
N THR A 262 21.35 4.12 24.07
CA THR A 262 20.70 4.60 22.85
C THR A 262 20.59 3.45 21.85
N ARG A 263 19.43 3.31 21.20
CA ARG A 263 19.22 2.38 20.09
C ARG A 263 19.02 3.17 18.82
N ILE A 264 19.75 2.78 17.78
CA ILE A 264 19.75 3.47 16.48
C ILE A 264 19.53 2.40 15.41
N GLY A 265 18.63 2.67 14.47
CA GLY A 265 18.30 1.72 13.42
C GLY A 265 17.11 2.18 12.59
N TRP A 266 16.64 1.27 11.74
CA TRP A 266 15.45 1.46 10.93
C TRP A 266 14.21 0.89 11.64
N SER A 267 13.08 1.57 11.48
CA SER A 267 11.78 1.06 11.93
C SER A 267 10.76 1.16 10.80
N GLN A 268 9.86 0.17 10.75
CA GLN A 268 8.67 0.25 9.90
C GLN A 268 7.67 1.21 10.54
N MET A 269 6.68 1.66 9.76
CA MET A 269 5.69 2.64 10.19
C MET A 269 4.97 2.28 11.51
N LEU A 270 4.70 0.99 11.74
CA LEU A 270 4.06 0.48 12.96
C LEU A 270 5.05 0.04 14.06
N GLY A 271 6.37 0.17 13.82
CA GLY A 271 7.40 -0.17 14.80
C GLY A 271 7.38 0.81 15.97
N LYS A 272 7.14 0.30 17.18
CA LYS A 272 7.19 1.06 18.43
C LYS A 272 8.43 0.71 19.24
#